data_AF-A0A7X0AW24-F1
#
_entry.id   AF-A0A7X0AW24-F1
#
_cell.length_a   1.000
_cell.length_b   1.000
_cell.length_c   1.000
_cell.angle_alpha   90.00
_cell.angle_beta   90.00
_cell.angle_gamma   90.00
#
_symmetry.space_group_name_H-M   'P 1'
#
loop_
_entity.id
_entity.type
_entity.pdbx_description
1 polymer ?
#
loop_
_entity_poly.entity_id
_entity_poly.type
_entity_poly.pdbx_seq_one_letter_code
_entity_poly.pdbx_strand_id
1 'polypeptide(L)'
;MPPDQILPAPDALPAPVREIRNVYACLVHEQPDCILDLVLNLRHNDPVSPIILYNGGKHPDLLAGADVWQRLGAVVHPAPSPMKWGYLHGFALDCMRLALDLFTFDTLTIVDSDQAALKPGYRDRLAQAVEAWPAAGVFGDITGPHSRQTTVQAVQRFWKEYELWKPFLRRFPGGEDACVYSLFWPSTVFTAAAARDLCDLWDAEPALRDAFARTNAWATEEILLPTLVAILGHEVRPSPCGFEYVKFRRNFTLRQLDQALAKPDAFWMHPVPRKMAHPLRAGLRARLNGYGEGAAAVNTTARQTPRAAGRPLLLVSDILRRRHPISGWLTDEETDLLVAGVSRALEQGPGPQAVVEVGCYRGRGTVVLASVVQALSPTARVHAIDPHDGIVGATDGQLQATGPTLATFQRNIAAAGVADVVETIVGKAPTIRWDQPVSFLLVDGLHDQASVAADFNTFKPWLRPGSLVAFHDYAPYYPGVIRFVDEVLRQPGYRPVALRGSLMLIECLGPADPASRQPTP
;
A
#
# COMPACT_ATOMS: atom_id res chain seq x y z
N MET A 1 -32.39 32.08 7.92
CA MET A 1 -31.42 32.68 8.85
C MET A 1 -31.37 34.17 8.58
N PRO A 2 -31.18 35.02 9.59
CA PRO A 2 -31.02 36.44 9.36
C PRO A 2 -29.76 36.74 8.50
N PRO A 3 -29.74 37.85 7.74
CA PRO A 3 -28.74 38.09 6.69
C PRO A 3 -27.29 38.20 7.18
N ASP A 4 -27.09 38.56 8.45
CA ASP A 4 -25.81 38.67 9.16
C ASP A 4 -25.17 37.31 9.50
N GLN A 5 -25.90 36.21 9.31
CA GLN A 5 -25.44 34.85 9.55
C GLN A 5 -25.03 34.11 8.27
N ILE A 6 -25.14 34.75 7.10
CA ILE A 6 -24.83 34.13 5.80
C ILE A 6 -23.65 34.87 5.19
N LEU A 7 -22.56 34.15 4.93
CA LEU A 7 -21.42 34.70 4.22
C LEU A 7 -21.85 35.00 2.77
N PRO A 8 -21.61 36.20 2.22
CA PRO A 8 -21.94 36.52 0.83
C PRO A 8 -21.39 35.50 -0.17
N ALA A 9 -21.98 35.44 -1.36
CA ALA A 9 -21.56 34.52 -2.41
C ALA A 9 -20.04 34.66 -2.70
N PRO A 10 -19.34 33.57 -3.09
CA PRO A 10 -17.89 33.59 -3.28
C PRO A 10 -17.39 34.73 -4.19
N ASP A 11 -18.11 34.99 -5.30
CA ASP A 11 -17.73 36.01 -6.29
C ASP A 11 -17.94 37.46 -5.80
N ALA A 12 -18.63 37.64 -4.67
CA ALA A 12 -18.93 38.95 -4.08
C ALA A 12 -17.92 39.37 -3.00
N LEU A 13 -16.99 38.50 -2.63
CA LEU A 13 -16.00 38.77 -1.59
C LEU A 13 -14.60 38.97 -2.19
N PRO A 14 -13.82 39.92 -1.65
CA PRO A 14 -12.42 40.04 -2.04
C PRO A 14 -11.64 38.76 -1.71
N ALA A 15 -10.49 38.59 -2.36
CA ALA A 15 -9.54 37.55 -1.96
C ALA A 15 -9.19 37.71 -0.47
N PRO A 16 -9.04 36.60 0.28
CA PRO A 16 -8.73 36.67 1.71
C PRO A 16 -7.41 37.39 1.95
N VAL A 17 -7.33 38.12 3.06
CA VAL A 17 -6.14 38.92 3.41
C VAL A 17 -4.98 38.01 3.81
N ARG A 18 -5.29 36.82 4.36
CA ARG A 18 -4.30 35.81 4.72
C ARG A 18 -4.72 34.42 4.25
N GLU A 19 -3.73 33.63 3.81
CA GLU A 19 -3.94 32.20 3.58
C GLU A 19 -4.27 31.45 4.87
N ILE A 20 -5.35 30.66 4.83
CA ILE A 20 -5.73 29.77 5.92
C ILE A 20 -5.06 28.40 5.79
N ARG A 21 -4.62 27.84 6.91
CA ARG A 21 -4.04 26.48 6.97
C ARG A 21 -5.13 25.53 7.44
N ASN A 22 -5.57 24.66 6.56
CA ASN A 22 -6.57 23.65 6.87
C ASN A 22 -5.93 22.28 7.07
N VAL A 23 -6.55 21.43 7.88
CA VAL A 23 -6.24 20.00 8.02
C VAL A 23 -7.51 19.21 7.70
N TYR A 24 -7.41 18.17 6.87
CA TYR A 24 -8.51 17.25 6.63
C TYR A 24 -8.41 16.06 7.58
N ALA A 25 -9.44 15.82 8.38
CA ALA A 25 -9.59 14.61 9.18
C ALA A 25 -10.56 13.66 8.48
N CYS A 26 -10.05 12.54 7.98
CA CYS A 26 -10.80 11.59 7.16
C CYS A 26 -11.14 10.32 7.96
N LEU A 27 -12.44 10.05 8.15
CA LEU A 27 -12.90 8.81 8.77
C LEU A 27 -13.12 7.72 7.71
N VAL A 28 -12.27 6.70 7.72
CA VAL A 28 -12.28 5.60 6.75
C VAL A 28 -12.46 4.24 7.42
N HIS A 29 -13.15 3.30 6.78
CA HIS A 29 -13.51 2.04 7.46
C HIS A 29 -13.70 0.81 6.55
N GLU A 30 -13.44 0.88 5.23
CA GLU A 30 -13.74 -0.24 4.33
C GLU A 30 -12.82 -0.43 3.12
N GLN A 31 -12.91 0.38 2.07
CA GLN A 31 -12.40 0.06 0.72
C GLN A 31 -11.08 0.81 0.42
N PRO A 32 -9.90 0.13 0.42
CA PRO A 32 -8.60 0.78 0.23
C PRO A 32 -8.51 1.65 -1.03
N ASP A 33 -9.01 1.16 -2.17
CA ASP A 33 -8.95 1.91 -3.43
C ASP A 33 -9.78 3.20 -3.38
N CYS A 34 -10.92 3.20 -2.67
CA CYS A 34 -11.74 4.40 -2.50
C CYS A 34 -11.11 5.39 -1.52
N ILE A 35 -10.32 4.90 -0.55
CA ILE A 35 -9.53 5.75 0.35
C ILE A 35 -8.41 6.42 -0.42
N LEU A 36 -7.69 5.68 -1.27
CA LEU A 36 -6.68 6.24 -2.16
C LEU A 36 -7.29 7.29 -3.10
N ASP A 37 -8.43 6.99 -3.72
CA ASP A 37 -9.15 7.93 -4.57
C ASP A 37 -9.60 9.19 -3.82
N LEU A 38 -10.01 9.08 -2.55
CA LEU A 38 -10.31 10.23 -1.68
C LEU A 38 -9.05 11.07 -1.41
N VAL A 39 -7.92 10.45 -1.07
CA VAL A 39 -6.66 11.16 -0.82
C VAL A 39 -6.21 11.91 -2.07
N LEU A 40 -6.23 11.25 -3.24
CA LEU A 40 -5.86 11.87 -4.51
C LEU A 40 -6.83 13.00 -4.90
N ASN A 41 -8.12 12.82 -4.65
CA ASN A 41 -9.13 13.86 -4.86
C ASN A 41 -8.91 15.09 -3.97
N LEU A 42 -8.64 14.90 -2.68
CA LEU A 42 -8.31 15.99 -1.76
C LEU A 42 -7.03 16.69 -2.20
N ARG A 43 -5.97 15.94 -2.53
CA ARG A 43 -4.68 16.51 -2.99
C ARG A 43 -4.80 17.30 -4.27
N HIS A 44 -5.61 16.84 -5.21
CA HIS A 44 -5.84 17.56 -6.46
C HIS A 44 -6.51 18.92 -6.23
N ASN A 45 -7.48 18.99 -5.32
CA ASN A 45 -8.23 20.22 -5.04
C ASN A 45 -7.54 21.13 -4.02
N ASP A 46 -6.72 20.54 -3.14
CA ASP A 46 -5.96 21.22 -2.11
C ASP A 46 -4.58 20.53 -1.94
N PRO A 47 -3.55 21.02 -2.64
CA PRO A 47 -2.25 20.35 -2.67
C PRO A 47 -1.45 20.50 -1.36
N VAL A 48 -1.85 21.38 -0.43
CA VAL A 48 -1.01 21.75 0.72
C VAL A 48 -1.59 21.40 2.09
N SER A 49 -2.92 21.35 2.25
CA SER A 49 -3.52 21.04 3.56
C SER A 49 -3.21 19.61 3.99
N PRO A 50 -2.64 19.34 5.18
CA PRO A 50 -2.40 17.98 5.64
C PRO A 50 -3.68 17.13 5.68
N ILE A 51 -3.54 15.81 5.44
CA ILE A 51 -4.64 14.85 5.55
C ILE A 51 -4.30 13.88 6.68
N ILE A 52 -5.21 13.72 7.63
CA ILE A 52 -5.18 12.68 8.65
C ILE A 52 -6.14 11.57 8.22
N LEU A 53 -5.64 10.34 8.07
CA LEU A 53 -6.45 9.16 7.83
C LEU A 53 -6.67 8.43 9.16
N TYR A 54 -7.94 8.30 9.57
CA TYR A 54 -8.32 7.60 10.78
C TYR A 54 -9.12 6.33 10.44
N ASN A 55 -8.59 5.17 10.82
CA ASN A 55 -9.25 3.89 10.60
C ASN A 55 -10.36 3.65 11.65
N GLY A 56 -11.59 4.03 11.34
CA GLY A 56 -12.77 3.72 12.15
C GLY A 56 -13.36 2.34 11.89
N GLY A 57 -12.75 1.53 11.01
CA GLY A 57 -13.21 0.19 10.68
C GLY A 57 -12.79 -0.88 11.67
N LYS A 58 -13.16 -2.12 11.37
CA LYS A 58 -12.75 -3.32 12.15
C LYS A 58 -11.49 -3.99 11.61
N HIS A 59 -11.01 -3.56 10.45
CA HIS A 59 -9.85 -4.14 9.77
C HIS A 59 -8.61 -3.33 10.11
N PRO A 60 -7.71 -3.80 11.00
CA PRO A 60 -6.56 -3.00 11.45
C PRO A 60 -5.61 -2.65 10.30
N ASP A 61 -5.47 -3.53 9.31
CA ASP A 61 -4.55 -3.36 8.18
C ASP A 61 -5.11 -2.51 7.03
N LEU A 62 -6.29 -1.88 7.21
CA LEU A 62 -6.93 -1.08 6.16
C LEU A 62 -6.01 0.02 5.59
N LEU A 63 -5.14 0.57 6.44
CA LEU A 63 -4.19 1.63 6.11
C LEU A 63 -2.73 1.15 6.23
N ALA A 64 -2.49 -0.15 6.04
CA ALA A 64 -1.12 -0.68 5.99
C ALA A 64 -0.28 0.05 4.93
N GLY A 65 1.03 0.13 5.15
CA GLY A 65 1.95 0.89 4.28
C GLY A 65 1.91 2.40 4.55
N ALA A 66 2.17 2.81 5.79
CA ALA A 66 2.20 4.22 6.20
C ALA A 66 3.08 5.10 5.30
N ASP A 67 4.16 4.54 4.72
CA ASP A 67 5.06 5.20 3.78
C ASP A 67 4.37 5.60 2.46
N VAL A 68 3.38 4.82 2.01
CA VAL A 68 2.59 5.12 0.81
C VAL A 68 1.73 6.36 1.07
N TRP A 69 1.03 6.37 2.21
CA TRP A 69 0.19 7.49 2.61
C TRP A 69 1.01 8.76 2.85
N GLN A 70 2.16 8.62 3.50
CA GLN A 70 3.08 9.74 3.75
C GLN A 70 3.59 10.37 2.44
N ARG A 71 3.91 9.56 1.42
CA ARG A 71 4.29 10.04 0.08
C ARG A 71 3.18 10.84 -0.60
N LEU A 72 1.91 10.55 -0.27
CA LEU A 72 0.74 11.28 -0.76
C LEU A 72 0.35 12.48 0.14
N GLY A 73 1.20 12.83 1.11
CA GLY A 73 0.96 13.92 2.05
C GLY A 73 -0.16 13.60 3.05
N ALA A 74 -0.41 12.33 3.35
CA ALA A 74 -1.37 11.89 4.35
C ALA A 74 -0.65 11.22 5.53
N VAL A 75 -1.13 11.47 6.75
CA VAL A 75 -0.65 10.87 7.99
C VAL A 75 -1.72 9.89 8.47
N VAL A 76 -1.31 8.64 8.72
CA VAL A 76 -2.19 7.65 9.35
C VAL A 76 -2.18 7.88 10.86
N HIS A 77 -3.36 7.99 11.48
CA HIS A 77 -3.45 8.12 12.93
C HIS A 77 -2.81 6.89 13.60
N PRO A 78 -1.89 7.04 14.57
CA PRO A 78 -1.05 5.93 15.06
C PRO A 78 -1.80 4.93 15.94
N ALA A 79 -2.88 5.35 16.59
CA ALA A 79 -3.69 4.51 17.49
C ALA A 79 -5.19 4.76 17.29
N PRO A 80 -5.76 4.42 16.12
CA PRO A 80 -7.18 4.65 15.85
C PRO A 80 -8.04 3.61 16.58
N SER A 81 -9.26 4.00 16.94
CA SER A 81 -10.27 3.11 17.53
C SER A 81 -11.39 2.83 16.53
N PRO A 82 -11.95 1.60 16.47
CA PRO A 82 -13.14 1.32 15.68
C PRO A 82 -14.29 2.23 16.09
N MET A 83 -14.94 2.88 15.12
CA MET A 83 -16.03 3.81 15.37
C MET A 83 -17.38 3.10 15.23
N LYS A 84 -18.32 3.48 16.09
CA LYS A 84 -19.72 3.05 16.02
C LYS A 84 -20.52 4.16 15.36
N TRP A 85 -21.41 3.80 14.42
CA TRP A 85 -22.29 4.77 13.77
C TRP A 85 -23.10 5.58 14.80
N GLY A 86 -23.08 6.91 14.67
CA GLY A 86 -23.69 7.87 15.59
C GLY A 86 -22.86 8.16 16.85
N TYR A 87 -21.63 7.64 16.95
CA TYR A 87 -20.69 7.87 18.05
C TYR A 87 -19.29 8.17 17.49
N LEU A 88 -19.16 9.29 16.77
CA LEU A 88 -17.93 9.66 16.04
C LEU A 88 -17.08 10.72 16.75
N HIS A 89 -17.48 11.17 17.95
CA HIS A 89 -16.75 12.17 18.75
C HIS A 89 -15.32 11.72 19.07
N GLY A 90 -15.08 10.43 19.31
CA GLY A 90 -13.74 9.88 19.57
C GLY A 90 -12.79 10.12 18.38
N PHE A 91 -13.24 9.79 17.17
CA PHE A 91 -12.51 10.10 15.93
C PHE A 91 -12.17 11.59 15.82
N ALA A 92 -13.15 12.47 16.06
CA ALA A 92 -12.95 13.91 15.95
C ALA A 92 -11.90 14.43 16.94
N LEU A 93 -12.03 14.06 18.22
CA LEU A 93 -11.12 14.48 19.29
C LEU A 93 -9.71 13.92 19.11
N ASP A 94 -9.58 12.67 18.69
CA ASP A 94 -8.29 12.05 18.39
C ASP A 94 -7.58 12.77 17.23
N CYS A 95 -8.32 13.10 16.16
CA CYS A 95 -7.76 13.84 15.03
C CYS A 95 -7.43 15.30 15.40
N MET A 96 -8.24 15.95 16.23
CA MET A 96 -7.92 17.29 16.77
C MET A 96 -6.62 17.27 17.56
N ARG A 97 -6.46 16.29 18.48
CA ARG A 97 -5.25 16.13 19.28
C ARG A 97 -4.03 15.89 18.39
N LEU A 98 -4.11 14.93 17.46
CA LEU A 98 -3.02 14.66 16.52
C LEU A 98 -2.68 15.88 15.65
N ALA A 99 -3.69 16.63 15.20
CA ALA A 99 -3.46 17.84 14.40
C ALA A 99 -2.75 18.94 15.22
N LEU A 100 -3.13 19.13 16.49
CA LEU A 100 -2.50 20.09 17.41
C LEU A 100 -1.05 19.74 17.70
N ASP A 101 -0.71 18.45 17.71
CA ASP A 101 0.66 17.96 17.95
C ASP A 101 1.54 18.08 16.69
N LEU A 102 0.99 17.82 15.50
CA LEU A 102 1.78 17.69 14.28
C LEU A 102 1.82 18.96 13.40
N PHE A 103 0.78 19.79 13.46
CA PHE A 103 0.59 20.85 12.48
C PHE A 103 0.31 22.20 13.15
N THR A 104 0.78 23.26 12.51
CA THR A 104 0.22 24.59 12.76
C THR A 104 -0.93 24.82 11.78
N PHE A 105 -2.17 24.81 12.28
CA PHE A 105 -3.37 24.95 11.46
C PHE A 105 -4.31 26.01 12.05
N ASP A 106 -5.24 26.48 11.22
CA ASP A 106 -6.27 27.45 11.59
C ASP A 106 -7.65 26.77 11.60
N THR A 107 -7.88 25.79 10.72
CA THR A 107 -9.11 24.99 10.65
C THR A 107 -8.85 23.50 10.49
N LEU A 108 -9.76 22.68 11.02
CA LEU A 108 -9.81 21.23 10.82
C LEU A 108 -11.16 20.84 10.22
N THR A 109 -11.14 20.27 9.02
CA THR A 109 -12.32 19.86 8.26
C THR A 109 -12.55 18.36 8.40
N ILE A 110 -13.76 17.98 8.80
CA ILE A 110 -14.21 16.60 8.86
C ILE A 110 -14.63 16.09 7.48
N VAL A 111 -14.11 14.94 7.09
CA VAL A 111 -14.36 14.31 5.79
C VAL A 111 -14.76 12.84 5.98
N ASP A 112 -15.97 12.49 5.54
CA ASP A 112 -16.40 11.10 5.52
C ASP A 112 -15.82 10.34 4.32
N SER A 113 -15.68 9.02 4.44
CA SER A 113 -15.12 8.18 3.37
C SER A 113 -15.95 8.09 2.08
N ASP A 114 -17.22 8.50 2.11
CA ASP A 114 -18.08 8.74 0.94
C ASP A 114 -18.31 10.23 0.65
N GLN A 115 -17.43 11.11 1.11
CA GLN A 115 -17.40 12.50 0.65
C GLN A 115 -16.41 12.64 -0.52
N ALA A 116 -16.63 13.61 -1.41
CA ALA A 116 -15.66 13.99 -2.43
C ALA A 116 -15.60 15.51 -2.60
N ALA A 117 -14.38 16.03 -2.76
CA ALA A 117 -14.12 17.42 -3.12
C ALA A 117 -14.40 17.62 -4.62
N LEU A 118 -15.15 18.67 -4.91
CA LEU A 118 -15.61 19.00 -6.26
C LEU A 118 -14.64 19.90 -7.02
N LYS A 119 -14.01 20.87 -6.33
CA LYS A 119 -13.17 21.90 -6.96
C LYS A 119 -12.17 22.54 -5.97
N PRO A 120 -11.08 23.16 -6.47
CA PRO A 120 -10.19 24.02 -5.68
C PRO A 120 -10.89 25.28 -5.14
N GLY A 121 -10.25 26.01 -4.23
CA GLY A 121 -10.75 27.27 -3.66
C GLY A 121 -11.48 27.13 -2.31
N TYR A 122 -11.59 25.91 -1.80
CA TYR A 122 -12.23 25.65 -0.50
C TYR A 122 -11.52 26.37 0.66
N ARG A 123 -10.18 26.38 0.67
CA ARG A 123 -9.39 27.12 1.68
C ARG A 123 -9.66 28.61 1.65
N ASP A 124 -9.71 29.23 0.47
CA ASP A 124 -9.99 30.67 0.36
C ASP A 124 -11.36 31.00 0.93
N ARG A 125 -12.34 30.10 0.72
CA ARG A 125 -13.67 30.24 1.28
C ARG A 125 -13.69 30.12 2.81
N LEU A 126 -12.89 29.21 3.38
CA LEU A 126 -12.71 29.13 4.83
C LEU A 126 -12.00 30.37 5.40
N ALA A 127 -11.01 30.91 4.70
CA ALA A 127 -10.29 32.12 5.09
C ALA A 127 -11.24 33.31 5.21
N GLN A 128 -12.08 33.55 4.19
CA GLN A 128 -13.11 34.59 4.22
C GLN A 128 -14.08 34.42 5.41
N ALA A 129 -14.46 33.19 5.74
CA ALA A 129 -15.37 32.89 6.84
C ALA A 129 -14.75 33.20 8.21
N VAL A 130 -13.49 32.80 8.42
CA VAL A 130 -12.76 33.07 9.67
C VAL A 130 -12.47 34.56 9.84
N GLU A 131 -12.16 35.27 8.75
CA GLU A 131 -12.00 36.74 8.77
C GLU A 131 -13.31 37.46 9.09
N ALA A 132 -14.43 37.00 8.51
CA ALA A 132 -15.75 37.58 8.78
C ALA A 132 -16.27 37.27 10.20
N TRP A 133 -15.91 36.11 10.74
CA TRP A 133 -16.40 35.60 12.02
C TRP A 133 -15.23 35.11 12.90
N PRO A 134 -14.42 36.03 13.46
CA PRO A 134 -13.23 35.67 14.23
C PRO A 134 -13.54 34.91 15.54
N ALA A 135 -14.79 34.99 16.03
CA ALA A 135 -15.26 34.27 17.22
C ALA A 135 -15.85 32.89 16.91
N ALA A 136 -15.86 32.46 15.64
CA ALA A 136 -16.39 31.15 15.26
C ALA A 136 -15.52 30.01 15.80
N GLY A 137 -16.17 29.03 16.44
CA GLY A 137 -15.53 27.79 16.85
C GLY A 137 -15.80 26.63 15.89
N VAL A 138 -16.98 26.64 15.26
CA VAL A 138 -17.40 25.58 14.33
C VAL A 138 -18.27 26.12 13.20
N PHE A 139 -18.07 25.57 12.02
CA PHE A 139 -18.88 25.80 10.82
C PHE A 139 -19.56 24.50 10.37
N GLY A 140 -20.86 24.56 10.06
CA GLY A 140 -21.60 23.39 9.56
C GLY A 140 -23.02 23.73 9.08
N ASP A 141 -23.76 22.71 8.62
CA ASP A 141 -25.21 22.85 8.32
C ASP A 141 -26.00 22.77 9.61
N ILE A 142 -26.11 23.91 10.28
CA ILE A 142 -26.66 24.03 11.62
C ILE A 142 -28.18 24.08 11.57
N THR A 143 -28.79 23.33 12.48
CA THR A 143 -30.24 23.32 12.71
C THR A 143 -30.64 23.86 14.09
N GLY A 144 -29.68 24.12 14.97
CA GLY A 144 -29.88 24.80 16.27
C GLY A 144 -29.65 26.32 16.24
N PRO A 145 -29.75 27.03 17.38
CA PRO A 145 -29.98 26.51 18.73
C PRO A 145 -31.39 25.93 18.94
N HIS A 146 -31.48 24.89 19.77
CA HIS A 146 -32.73 24.21 20.13
C HIS A 146 -33.14 24.50 21.57
N SER A 147 -34.42 24.79 21.78
CA SER A 147 -35.03 24.76 23.11
C SER A 147 -35.33 23.32 23.56
N ARG A 148 -35.73 23.16 24.83
CA ARG A 148 -36.17 21.86 25.36
C ARG A 148 -37.41 21.29 24.65
N GLN A 149 -38.19 22.13 23.94
CA GLN A 149 -39.38 21.74 23.18
C GLN A 149 -39.09 21.44 21.69
N THR A 150 -37.83 21.21 21.32
CA THR A 150 -37.44 20.87 19.94
C THR A 150 -38.11 19.61 19.39
N THR A 151 -38.30 19.57 18.07
CA THR A 151 -38.75 18.39 17.32
C THR A 151 -37.60 17.53 16.80
N VAL A 152 -36.35 17.96 16.96
CA VAL A 152 -35.17 17.21 16.52
C VAL A 152 -34.96 16.01 17.45
N GLN A 153 -35.22 14.81 16.94
CA GLN A 153 -35.25 13.58 17.75
C GLN A 153 -33.96 13.30 18.51
N ALA A 154 -32.81 13.55 17.88
CA ALA A 154 -31.52 13.31 18.50
C ALA A 154 -31.28 14.28 19.69
N VAL A 155 -31.72 15.55 19.55
CA VAL A 155 -31.70 16.54 20.65
C VAL A 155 -32.72 16.20 21.74
N GLN A 156 -33.91 15.71 21.40
CA GLN A 156 -34.88 15.22 22.39
C GLN A 156 -34.31 14.05 23.20
N ARG A 157 -33.54 13.16 22.56
CA ARG A 157 -32.90 12.03 23.25
C ARG A 157 -31.83 12.50 24.23
N PHE A 158 -31.02 13.50 23.85
CA PHE A 158 -30.08 14.14 24.77
C PHE A 158 -30.78 14.64 26.03
N TRP A 159 -31.88 15.38 25.89
CA TRP A 159 -32.63 15.90 27.05
C TRP A 159 -33.37 14.82 27.87
N LYS A 160 -33.74 13.68 27.27
CA LYS A 160 -34.25 12.52 28.02
C LYS A 160 -33.20 11.93 28.96
N GLU A 161 -31.92 12.13 28.66
CA GLU A 161 -30.78 11.69 29.48
C GLU A 161 -30.22 12.84 30.33
N TYR A 162 -31.00 13.90 30.59
CA TYR A 162 -30.55 15.08 31.32
C TYR A 162 -29.82 14.79 32.64
N GLU A 163 -30.32 13.87 33.47
CA GLU A 163 -29.67 13.54 34.74
C GLU A 163 -28.26 12.92 34.57
N LEU A 164 -27.96 12.35 33.39
CA LEU A 164 -26.60 11.91 33.04
C LEU A 164 -25.69 13.11 32.73
N TRP A 165 -26.20 14.12 32.02
CA TRP A 165 -25.44 15.30 31.57
C TRP A 165 -25.33 16.40 32.63
N LYS A 166 -26.30 16.47 33.54
CA LYS A 166 -26.44 17.50 34.59
C LYS A 166 -25.18 17.73 35.45
N PRO A 167 -24.44 16.69 35.91
CA PRO A 167 -23.21 16.91 36.68
C PRO A 167 -22.16 17.73 35.90
N PHE A 168 -22.07 17.52 34.60
CA PHE A 168 -21.20 18.26 33.70
C PHE A 168 -21.76 19.66 33.40
N LEU A 169 -23.03 19.77 33.00
CA LEU A 169 -23.66 21.06 32.64
C LEU A 169 -23.58 22.10 33.77
N ARG A 170 -23.67 21.67 35.03
CA ARG A 170 -23.55 22.54 36.22
C ARG A 170 -22.18 23.16 36.41
N ARG A 171 -21.14 22.68 35.72
CA ARG A 171 -19.79 23.27 35.78
C ARG A 171 -19.69 24.57 35.00
N PHE A 172 -20.63 24.85 34.10
CA PHE A 172 -20.62 26.01 33.24
C PHE A 172 -21.71 27.01 33.65
N PRO A 173 -21.40 28.31 33.75
CA PRO A 173 -22.42 29.34 33.98
C PRO A 173 -23.54 29.25 32.95
N GLY A 174 -24.78 29.06 33.40
CA GLY A 174 -25.95 28.91 32.52
C GLY A 174 -25.98 27.59 31.73
N GLY A 175 -25.14 26.61 32.05
CA GLY A 175 -25.04 25.34 31.29
C GLY A 175 -26.33 24.51 31.29
N GLU A 176 -27.13 24.56 32.37
CA GLU A 176 -28.44 23.87 32.42
C GLU A 176 -29.52 24.55 31.56
N ASP A 177 -29.30 25.83 31.25
CA ASP A 177 -30.14 26.69 30.41
C ASP A 177 -29.55 26.87 28.99
N ALA A 178 -28.39 26.27 28.73
CA ALA A 178 -27.69 26.39 27.46
C ALA A 178 -28.53 25.82 26.32
N CYS A 179 -28.49 26.51 25.19
CA CYS A 179 -29.09 26.00 23.97
C CYS A 179 -28.28 24.83 23.44
N VAL A 180 -28.97 23.76 23.05
CA VAL A 180 -28.34 22.62 22.39
C VAL A 180 -28.23 22.92 20.91
N TYR A 181 -27.04 22.77 20.36
CA TYR A 181 -26.82 22.89 18.92
C TYR A 181 -26.88 21.53 18.27
N SER A 182 -27.29 21.50 17.01
CA SER A 182 -27.08 20.35 16.15
C SER A 182 -26.66 20.79 14.76
N LEU A 183 -25.82 20.00 14.11
CA LEU A 183 -25.36 20.20 12.74
C LEU A 183 -25.35 18.88 11.96
N PHE A 184 -25.25 18.93 10.64
CA PHE A 184 -24.98 17.73 9.84
C PHE A 184 -23.47 17.46 9.73
N TRP A 185 -23.03 16.25 10.06
CA TRP A 185 -21.62 15.91 10.30
C TRP A 185 -20.66 16.12 9.12
N PRO A 186 -20.95 15.63 7.89
CA PRO A 186 -19.99 15.71 6.79
C PRO A 186 -19.67 17.17 6.44
N SER A 187 -18.40 17.48 6.18
CA SER A 187 -17.92 18.84 5.88
C SER A 187 -18.00 19.83 7.06
N THR A 188 -18.16 19.36 8.30
CA THR A 188 -18.03 20.21 9.50
C THR A 188 -16.60 20.70 9.66
N VAL A 189 -16.42 21.97 10.04
CA VAL A 189 -15.11 22.59 10.23
C VAL A 189 -14.98 23.15 11.63
N PHE A 190 -13.96 22.74 12.37
CA PHE A 190 -13.61 23.32 13.66
C PHE A 190 -12.44 24.29 13.51
N THR A 191 -12.46 25.40 14.23
CA THR A 191 -11.27 26.27 14.31
C THR A 191 -10.24 25.68 15.26
N ALA A 192 -8.96 26.03 15.08
CA ALA A 192 -7.88 25.51 15.93
C ALA A 192 -8.05 25.88 17.41
N ALA A 193 -8.65 27.04 17.70
CA ALA A 193 -8.97 27.47 19.07
C ALA A 193 -10.02 26.54 19.70
N ALA A 194 -11.15 26.33 19.02
CA ALA A 194 -12.19 25.43 19.50
C ALA A 194 -11.72 23.97 19.60
N ALA A 195 -10.90 23.50 18.65
CA ALA A 195 -10.30 22.16 18.72
C ALA A 195 -9.43 21.97 19.98
N ARG A 196 -8.61 22.98 20.32
CA ARG A 196 -7.79 22.97 21.54
C ARG A 196 -8.66 22.94 22.80
N ASP A 197 -9.63 23.85 22.90
CA ASP A 197 -10.48 23.95 24.08
C ASP A 197 -11.35 22.69 24.26
N LEU A 198 -11.79 22.06 23.16
CA LEU A 198 -12.49 20.77 23.21
C LEU A 198 -11.59 19.64 23.73
N CYS A 199 -10.34 19.55 23.27
CA CYS A 199 -9.38 18.56 23.76
C CYS A 199 -9.06 18.79 25.25
N ASP A 200 -8.77 20.03 25.63
CA ASP A 200 -8.47 20.40 27.02
C ASP A 200 -9.67 20.10 27.93
N LEU A 201 -10.88 20.45 27.50
CA LEU A 201 -12.12 20.12 28.21
C LEU A 201 -12.28 18.60 28.36
N TRP A 202 -12.10 17.87 27.28
CA TRP A 202 -12.23 16.42 27.27
C TRP A 202 -11.27 15.77 28.26
N ASP A 203 -10.04 16.28 28.38
CA ASP A 203 -8.99 15.77 29.25
C ASP A 203 -9.17 16.23 30.72
N ALA A 204 -9.76 17.39 30.95
CA ALA A 204 -10.00 17.94 32.29
C ALA A 204 -11.28 17.44 32.98
N GLU A 205 -12.30 16.98 32.24
CA GLU A 205 -13.64 16.70 32.81
C GLU A 205 -14.02 15.20 32.84
N PRO A 206 -13.73 14.46 33.94
CA PRO A 206 -14.14 13.06 34.08
C PRO A 206 -15.65 12.84 33.96
N ALA A 207 -16.47 13.79 34.44
CA ALA A 207 -17.93 13.69 34.36
C ALA A 207 -18.43 13.72 32.91
N LEU A 208 -17.76 14.48 32.04
CA LEU A 208 -18.04 14.50 30.60
C LEU A 208 -17.77 13.11 30.01
N ARG A 209 -16.57 12.56 30.26
CA ARG A 209 -16.18 11.23 29.77
C ARG A 209 -17.10 10.12 30.27
N ASP A 210 -17.51 10.15 31.54
CA ASP A 210 -18.48 9.20 32.10
C ASP A 210 -19.84 9.30 31.39
N ALA A 211 -20.34 10.52 31.15
CA ALA A 211 -21.58 10.73 30.42
C ALA A 211 -21.51 10.17 28.99
N PHE A 212 -20.42 10.42 28.27
CA PHE A 212 -20.18 9.88 26.93
C PHE A 212 -20.07 8.35 26.91
N ALA A 213 -19.46 7.74 27.93
CA ALA A 213 -19.35 6.28 28.01
C ALA A 213 -20.70 5.58 28.25
N ARG A 214 -21.69 6.30 28.80
CA ARG A 214 -22.97 5.74 29.25
C ARG A 214 -24.17 6.17 28.41
N THR A 215 -24.03 7.22 27.61
CA THR A 215 -25.15 7.77 26.84
C THR A 215 -25.65 6.80 25.77
N ASN A 216 -26.96 6.80 25.54
CA ASN A 216 -27.56 6.13 24.38
C ASN A 216 -28.05 7.16 23.34
N ALA A 217 -27.75 8.44 23.53
CA ALA A 217 -27.96 9.46 22.51
C ALA A 217 -27.00 9.20 21.33
N TRP A 218 -27.56 8.97 20.15
CA TRP A 218 -26.80 8.84 18.91
C TRP A 218 -26.59 10.22 18.27
N ALA A 219 -25.69 10.29 17.28
CA ALA A 219 -25.21 11.52 16.66
C ALA A 219 -24.52 12.46 17.68
N THR A 220 -23.72 11.86 18.56
CA THR A 220 -22.97 12.59 19.60
C THR A 220 -22.10 13.71 19.03
N GLU A 221 -21.47 13.46 17.89
CA GLU A 221 -20.63 14.38 17.15
C GLU A 221 -21.42 15.57 16.56
N GLU A 222 -22.67 15.33 16.15
CA GLU A 222 -23.54 16.33 15.53
C GLU A 222 -24.22 17.23 16.57
N ILE A 223 -24.40 16.75 17.80
CA ILE A 223 -25.09 17.47 18.87
C ILE A 223 -24.12 18.01 19.91
N LEU A 224 -23.28 17.13 20.45
CA LEU A 224 -22.50 17.44 21.64
C LEU A 224 -21.32 18.33 21.30
N LEU A 225 -20.56 18.02 20.25
CA LEU A 225 -19.40 18.85 19.88
C LEU A 225 -19.78 20.32 19.61
N PRO A 226 -20.76 20.66 18.76
CA PRO A 226 -21.14 22.07 18.59
C PRO A 226 -21.75 22.70 19.86
N THR A 227 -22.43 21.91 20.70
CA THR A 227 -22.92 22.41 22.00
C THR A 227 -21.77 22.73 22.95
N LEU A 228 -20.75 21.87 23.01
CA LEU A 228 -19.54 22.09 23.82
C LEU A 228 -18.75 23.29 23.31
N VAL A 229 -18.63 23.47 21.98
CA VAL A 229 -18.04 24.66 21.37
C VAL A 229 -18.75 25.93 21.86
N ALA A 230 -20.09 25.94 21.85
CA ALA A 230 -20.88 27.07 22.35
C ALA A 230 -20.68 27.31 23.86
N ILE A 231 -20.66 26.25 24.67
CA ILE A 231 -20.44 26.32 26.12
C ILE A 231 -19.05 26.88 26.45
N LEU A 232 -18.05 26.56 25.63
CA LEU A 232 -16.68 27.08 25.73
C LEU A 232 -16.55 28.54 25.28
N GLY A 233 -17.65 29.18 24.87
CA GLY A 233 -17.70 30.60 24.52
C GLY A 233 -17.44 30.91 23.05
N HIS A 234 -17.32 29.89 22.19
CA HIS A 234 -17.16 30.07 20.76
C HIS A 234 -18.50 30.11 20.04
N GLU A 235 -18.56 30.81 18.91
CA GLU A 235 -19.77 30.86 18.10
C GLU A 235 -19.93 29.62 17.22
N VAL A 236 -21.18 29.15 17.08
CA VAL A 236 -21.57 28.07 16.16
C VAL A 236 -22.19 28.72 14.92
N ARG A 237 -21.48 28.66 13.78
CA ARG A 237 -21.80 29.45 12.58
C ARG A 237 -22.15 28.59 11.36
N PRO A 238 -23.06 29.03 10.48
CA PRO A 238 -23.36 28.28 9.27
C PRO A 238 -22.12 28.05 8.42
N SER A 239 -22.07 26.93 7.69
CA SER A 239 -20.98 26.68 6.77
C SER A 239 -20.88 27.80 5.73
N PRO A 240 -19.67 28.27 5.39
CA PRO A 240 -19.50 29.19 4.29
C PRO A 240 -19.73 28.54 2.92
N CYS A 241 -19.89 27.20 2.86
CA CYS A 241 -20.11 26.43 1.65
C CYS A 241 -21.56 25.93 1.54
N GLY A 242 -22.03 25.69 0.31
CA GLY A 242 -23.37 25.21 0.03
C GLY A 242 -23.55 23.72 0.36
N PHE A 243 -24.61 23.39 1.10
CA PHE A 243 -24.97 22.02 1.51
C PHE A 243 -26.03 21.36 0.62
N GLU A 244 -26.31 21.91 -0.57
CA GLU A 244 -27.30 21.35 -1.49
C GLU A 244 -26.95 19.91 -1.93
N TYR A 245 -25.64 19.63 -2.09
CA TYR A 245 -25.11 18.34 -2.53
C TYR A 245 -24.42 17.55 -1.41
N VAL A 246 -24.58 17.98 -0.16
CA VAL A 246 -24.11 17.30 1.05
C VAL A 246 -25.34 16.88 1.84
N LYS A 247 -25.78 15.63 1.69
CA LYS A 247 -27.05 15.11 2.21
C LYS A 247 -26.90 13.73 2.83
N PHE A 248 -27.82 13.37 3.72
CA PHE A 248 -27.88 12.01 4.29
C PHE A 248 -28.54 11.03 3.30
N ARG A 249 -27.84 9.94 2.96
CA ARG A 249 -28.35 8.80 2.14
C ARG A 249 -29.02 9.20 0.82
N ARG A 250 -28.61 10.32 0.21
CA ARG A 250 -29.14 10.77 -1.08
C ARG A 250 -28.39 10.11 -2.22
N ASN A 251 -29.11 9.58 -3.20
CA ASN A 251 -28.52 9.13 -4.46
C ASN A 251 -28.47 10.30 -5.44
N PHE A 252 -27.26 10.72 -5.81
CA PHE A 252 -27.05 11.73 -6.86
C PHE A 252 -26.82 11.09 -8.22
N THR A 253 -27.15 11.84 -9.27
CA THR A 253 -26.93 11.47 -10.67
C THR A 253 -25.71 12.19 -11.25
N LEU A 254 -25.18 11.73 -12.39
CA LEU A 254 -24.11 12.44 -13.10
C LEU A 254 -24.51 13.87 -13.50
N ARG A 255 -25.78 14.09 -13.87
CA ARG A 255 -26.30 15.42 -14.15
C ARG A 255 -26.23 16.34 -12.93
N GLN A 256 -26.54 15.81 -11.74
CA GLN A 256 -26.44 16.57 -10.49
C GLN A 256 -24.99 16.82 -10.09
N LEU A 257 -24.06 15.92 -10.44
CA LEU A 257 -22.63 16.17 -10.32
C LEU A 257 -22.19 17.35 -11.20
N ASP A 258 -22.64 17.40 -12.47
CA ASP A 258 -22.36 18.54 -13.35
C ASP A 258 -22.92 19.85 -12.80
N GLN A 259 -24.13 19.81 -12.25
CA GLN A 259 -24.75 20.98 -11.60
C GLN A 259 -23.96 21.44 -10.36
N ALA A 260 -23.50 20.51 -9.53
CA ALA A 260 -22.69 20.82 -8.35
C ALA A 260 -21.34 21.45 -8.75
N LEU A 261 -20.68 20.92 -9.79
CA LEU A 261 -19.45 21.48 -10.31
C LEU A 261 -19.62 22.90 -10.89
N ALA A 262 -20.78 23.22 -11.46
CA ALA A 262 -21.09 24.55 -11.95
C ALA A 262 -21.45 25.57 -10.84
N LYS A 263 -21.81 25.11 -9.64
CA LYS A 263 -22.29 25.97 -8.55
C LYS A 263 -21.13 26.59 -7.74
N PRO A 264 -20.98 27.93 -7.64
CA PRO A 264 -19.79 28.57 -7.05
C PRO A 264 -19.48 28.17 -5.60
N ASP A 265 -20.51 27.98 -4.77
CA ASP A 265 -20.38 27.65 -3.35
C ASP A 265 -20.38 26.15 -3.04
N ALA A 266 -20.52 25.28 -4.05
CA ALA A 266 -20.56 23.83 -3.87
C ALA A 266 -19.15 23.21 -3.97
N PHE A 267 -18.49 23.02 -2.83
CA PHE A 267 -17.16 22.39 -2.74
C PHE A 267 -17.19 20.88 -2.46
N TRP A 268 -18.30 20.38 -1.93
CA TRP A 268 -18.43 19.00 -1.49
C TRP A 268 -19.63 18.30 -2.11
N MET A 269 -19.48 17.00 -2.36
CA MET A 269 -20.59 16.10 -2.62
C MET A 269 -20.55 14.94 -1.63
N HIS A 270 -21.68 14.65 -1.00
CA HIS A 270 -21.86 13.52 -0.10
C HIS A 270 -23.32 13.06 -0.11
N PRO A 271 -23.60 11.75 -0.27
CA PRO A 271 -22.64 10.67 -0.40
C PRO A 271 -22.21 10.41 -1.86
N VAL A 272 -20.94 10.03 -2.04
CA VAL A 272 -20.35 9.45 -3.24
C VAL A 272 -19.98 8.00 -2.91
N PRO A 273 -20.72 7.01 -3.45
CA PRO A 273 -20.56 5.61 -3.06
C PRO A 273 -19.11 5.10 -3.10
N ARG A 274 -18.77 4.29 -2.09
CA ARG A 274 -17.45 3.68 -1.87
C ARG A 274 -17.20 2.49 -2.79
N LYS A 275 -17.42 2.69 -4.10
CA LYS A 275 -17.16 1.72 -5.16
C LYS A 275 -16.47 2.43 -6.31
N MET A 276 -15.25 2.01 -6.65
CA MET A 276 -14.42 2.70 -7.65
C MET A 276 -15.07 2.86 -9.02
N ALA A 277 -15.83 1.85 -9.44
CA ALA A 277 -16.58 1.85 -10.70
C ALA A 277 -17.93 2.58 -10.61
N HIS A 278 -18.31 3.15 -9.46
CA HIS A 278 -19.57 3.86 -9.33
C HIS A 278 -19.59 5.09 -10.25
N PRO A 279 -20.68 5.34 -11.00
CA PRO A 279 -20.75 6.42 -11.98
C PRO A 279 -20.36 7.79 -11.42
N LEU A 280 -20.81 8.16 -10.21
CA LEU A 280 -20.42 9.44 -9.59
C LEU A 280 -18.91 9.57 -9.36
N ARG A 281 -18.26 8.52 -8.83
CA ARG A 281 -16.83 8.55 -8.49
C ARG A 281 -15.98 8.56 -9.75
N ALA A 282 -16.27 7.65 -10.68
CA ALA A 282 -15.60 7.61 -11.98
C ALA A 282 -15.84 8.90 -12.78
N GLY A 283 -17.07 9.42 -12.75
CA GLY A 283 -17.47 10.64 -13.44
C GLY A 283 -16.78 11.89 -12.90
N LEU A 284 -16.67 12.02 -11.57
CA LEU A 284 -15.93 13.11 -10.92
C LEU A 284 -14.45 13.04 -11.26
N ARG A 285 -13.82 11.87 -11.10
CA ARG A 285 -12.41 11.66 -11.45
C ARG A 285 -12.12 12.01 -12.92
N ALA A 286 -13.01 11.64 -13.84
CA ALA A 286 -12.87 12.01 -15.25
C ALA A 286 -12.93 13.52 -15.49
N ARG A 287 -13.81 14.24 -14.80
CA ARG A 287 -13.93 15.72 -14.89
C ARG A 287 -12.75 16.45 -14.26
N LEU A 288 -12.10 15.82 -13.29
CA LEU A 288 -10.84 16.28 -12.68
C LEU A 288 -9.60 15.70 -13.37
N ASN A 289 -9.73 15.28 -14.65
CA ASN A 289 -8.64 14.78 -15.49
C ASN A 289 -7.80 13.67 -14.83
N GLY A 290 -8.44 12.73 -14.14
CA GLY A 290 -7.75 11.64 -13.45
C GLY A 290 -6.89 12.10 -12.26
N TYR A 291 -7.16 13.29 -11.73
CA TYR A 291 -6.40 13.99 -10.68
C TYR A 291 -5.03 14.58 -11.10
N GLY A 292 -4.58 14.41 -12.35
CA GLY A 292 -3.42 15.13 -12.94
C GLY A 292 -2.14 15.24 -12.06
N GLU A 293 -1.35 16.30 -12.27
CA GLU A 293 -0.08 16.60 -11.55
C GLU A 293 -0.19 16.71 -10.02
N GLY A 294 -1.40 16.67 -9.44
CA GLY A 294 -1.64 16.79 -7.99
C GLY A 294 -1.08 15.64 -7.14
N ALA A 295 -0.67 14.53 -7.76
CA ALA A 295 0.04 13.43 -7.08
C ALA A 295 1.57 13.67 -6.96
N ALA A 296 2.13 14.67 -7.66
CA ALA A 296 3.57 14.85 -7.79
C ALA A 296 4.21 15.81 -6.76
N ALA A 297 3.42 16.52 -5.95
CA ALA A 297 3.93 17.60 -5.12
C ALA A 297 3.90 17.28 -3.62
N VAL A 298 4.80 16.39 -3.17
CA VAL A 298 5.44 16.57 -1.86
C VAL A 298 6.93 16.65 -2.12
N ASN A 299 7.42 17.88 -2.32
CA ASN A 299 8.82 18.22 -2.15
C ASN A 299 9.18 18.02 -0.68
N THR A 300 9.48 16.77 -0.31
CA THR A 300 10.41 16.55 0.79
C THR A 300 11.74 17.10 0.32
N THR A 301 12.15 18.23 0.88
CA THR A 301 13.50 18.80 0.72
C THR A 301 14.52 17.88 1.38
N ALA A 302 14.65 16.66 0.88
CA ALA A 302 15.81 15.81 1.08
C ALA A 302 16.71 16.05 -0.13
N ARG A 303 17.84 16.70 0.12
CA ARG A 303 18.88 17.02 -0.86
C ARG A 303 19.35 15.72 -1.53
N GLN A 304 18.79 15.37 -2.69
CA GLN A 304 19.25 14.24 -3.48
C GLN A 304 20.51 14.68 -4.24
N THR A 305 21.66 14.25 -3.74
CA THR A 305 22.89 14.23 -4.52
C THR A 305 22.71 13.31 -5.74
N PRO A 306 23.22 13.69 -6.92
CA PRO A 306 23.14 12.82 -8.09
C PRO A 306 23.97 11.58 -7.83
N ARG A 307 23.30 10.44 -7.63
CA ARG A 307 23.94 9.14 -7.46
C ARG A 307 24.40 8.69 -8.84
N ALA A 308 25.70 8.47 -9.00
CA ALA A 308 26.28 7.83 -10.18
C ALA A 308 25.44 6.60 -10.56
N ALA A 309 25.22 6.38 -11.86
CA ALA A 309 24.42 5.26 -12.38
C ALA A 309 24.96 3.92 -11.83
N GLY A 310 24.38 3.47 -10.72
CA GLY A 310 24.73 2.23 -10.06
C GLY A 310 24.15 1.05 -10.83
N ARG A 311 24.68 -0.15 -10.59
CA ARG A 311 24.05 -1.39 -11.04
C ARG A 311 22.58 -1.40 -10.57
N PRO A 312 21.62 -1.77 -11.42
CA PRO A 312 20.21 -1.85 -11.02
C PRO A 312 20.05 -2.81 -9.85
N LEU A 313 19.10 -2.54 -8.96
CA LEU A 313 18.79 -3.44 -7.84
C LEU A 313 18.28 -4.78 -8.38
N LEU A 314 18.75 -5.88 -7.81
CA LEU A 314 18.22 -7.21 -8.09
C LEU A 314 16.91 -7.40 -7.31
N LEU A 315 15.77 -7.23 -7.99
CA LEU A 315 14.45 -7.40 -7.38
C LEU A 315 13.89 -8.79 -7.70
N VAL A 316 13.73 -9.64 -6.67
CA VAL A 316 13.14 -10.98 -6.82
C VAL A 316 11.74 -10.92 -7.44
N SER A 317 10.94 -9.91 -7.08
CA SER A 317 9.59 -9.71 -7.63
C SER A 317 9.59 -9.48 -9.15
N ASP A 318 10.61 -8.84 -9.72
CA ASP A 318 10.73 -8.63 -11.17
C ASP A 318 11.04 -9.94 -11.88
N ILE A 319 11.91 -10.76 -11.28
CA ILE A 319 12.25 -12.09 -11.77
C ILE A 319 11.01 -12.99 -11.75
N LEU A 320 10.26 -12.98 -10.65
CA LEU A 320 9.00 -13.72 -10.54
C LEU A 320 8.03 -13.31 -11.65
N ARG A 321 7.84 -11.99 -11.87
CA ARG A 321 6.97 -11.48 -12.95
C ARG A 321 7.38 -11.96 -14.34
N ARG A 322 8.69 -11.96 -14.66
CA ARG A 322 9.22 -12.47 -15.94
C ARG A 322 9.04 -13.99 -16.08
N ARG A 323 9.19 -14.73 -14.98
CA ARG A 323 9.10 -16.19 -14.92
C ARG A 323 7.66 -16.72 -15.03
N HIS A 324 6.70 -16.10 -14.35
CA HIS A 324 5.32 -16.60 -14.24
C HIS A 324 4.64 -17.02 -15.56
N PRO A 325 4.73 -16.27 -16.68
CA PRO A 325 4.07 -16.67 -17.93
C PRO A 325 4.69 -17.91 -18.60
N ILE A 326 5.87 -18.36 -18.17
CA ILE A 326 6.59 -19.49 -18.78
C ILE A 326 6.13 -20.80 -18.15
N SER A 327 5.51 -21.69 -18.93
CA SER A 327 5.10 -23.01 -18.46
C SER A 327 6.30 -23.85 -18.01
N GLY A 328 6.18 -24.52 -16.86
CA GLY A 328 7.21 -25.40 -16.29
C GLY A 328 6.99 -25.58 -14.78
N TRP A 329 7.79 -26.44 -14.16
CA TRP A 329 7.73 -26.75 -12.73
C TRP A 329 8.87 -26.05 -12.01
N LEU A 330 8.53 -24.97 -11.31
CA LEU A 330 9.42 -24.26 -10.39
C LEU A 330 8.51 -23.36 -9.55
N THR A 331 8.57 -23.46 -8.23
CA THR A 331 7.78 -22.68 -7.27
C THR A 331 8.45 -21.36 -6.92
N ASP A 332 7.74 -20.43 -6.28
CA ASP A 332 8.31 -19.12 -5.94
C ASP A 332 9.39 -19.23 -4.86
N GLU A 333 9.26 -20.17 -3.91
CA GLU A 333 10.28 -20.45 -2.89
C GLU A 333 11.55 -21.11 -3.47
N GLU A 334 11.41 -21.98 -4.48
CA GLU A 334 12.56 -22.55 -5.20
C GLU A 334 13.26 -21.49 -6.05
N THR A 335 12.51 -20.55 -6.63
CA THR A 335 13.10 -19.39 -7.31
C THR A 335 13.86 -18.50 -6.35
N ASP A 336 13.34 -18.25 -5.15
CA ASP A 336 14.07 -17.48 -4.14
C ASP A 336 15.42 -18.16 -3.79
N LEU A 337 15.43 -19.49 -3.63
CA LEU A 337 16.66 -20.24 -3.40
C LEU A 337 17.62 -20.20 -4.60
N LEU A 338 17.14 -20.30 -5.84
CA LEU A 338 17.99 -20.12 -7.03
C LEU A 338 18.59 -18.71 -7.10
N VAL A 339 17.80 -17.67 -6.81
CA VAL A 339 18.29 -16.30 -6.81
C VAL A 339 19.40 -16.13 -5.77
N ALA A 340 19.18 -16.61 -4.55
CA ALA A 340 20.19 -16.56 -3.49
C ALA A 340 21.45 -17.36 -3.85
N GLY A 341 21.29 -18.58 -4.39
CA GLY A 341 22.39 -19.46 -4.78
C GLY A 341 23.25 -18.87 -5.89
N VAL A 342 22.65 -18.42 -7.00
CA VAL A 342 23.41 -17.82 -8.11
C VAL A 342 24.09 -16.52 -7.67
N SER A 343 23.40 -15.69 -6.87
CA SER A 343 24.01 -14.44 -6.35
C SER A 343 25.27 -14.74 -5.54
N ARG A 344 25.20 -15.70 -4.61
CA ARG A 344 26.36 -16.13 -3.82
C ARG A 344 27.47 -16.72 -4.70
N ALA A 345 27.14 -17.57 -5.67
CA ALA A 345 28.14 -18.18 -6.54
C ALA A 345 28.94 -17.13 -7.32
N LEU A 346 28.24 -16.11 -7.86
CA LEU A 346 28.86 -15.03 -8.62
C LEU A 346 29.77 -14.11 -7.77
N GLU A 347 29.52 -13.99 -6.46
CA GLU A 347 30.34 -13.19 -5.54
C GLU A 347 31.64 -13.89 -5.12
N GLN A 348 31.66 -15.23 -5.06
CA GLN A 348 32.70 -15.99 -4.35
C GLN A 348 33.91 -16.42 -5.21
N GLY A 349 33.96 -16.13 -6.52
CA GLY A 349 35.00 -16.67 -7.42
C GLY A 349 35.72 -15.63 -8.28
N PRO A 350 37.05 -15.75 -8.51
CA PRO A 350 37.78 -14.87 -9.41
C PRO A 350 37.53 -15.21 -10.89
N GLY A 351 37.19 -14.20 -11.70
CA GLY A 351 37.08 -14.28 -13.17
C GLY A 351 35.66 -14.51 -13.71
N PRO A 352 35.47 -14.51 -15.04
CA PRO A 352 34.20 -14.90 -15.66
C PRO A 352 33.84 -16.33 -15.27
N GLN A 353 32.59 -16.55 -14.89
CA GLN A 353 32.09 -17.83 -14.38
C GLN A 353 30.89 -18.28 -15.22
N ALA A 354 30.83 -19.58 -15.52
CA ALA A 354 29.68 -20.17 -16.17
C ALA A 354 28.62 -20.57 -15.13
N VAL A 355 27.39 -20.16 -15.38
CA VAL A 355 26.18 -20.69 -14.73
C VAL A 355 25.58 -21.70 -15.70
N VAL A 356 25.49 -22.97 -15.30
CA VAL A 356 25.04 -24.06 -16.18
C VAL A 356 23.70 -24.58 -15.70
N GLU A 357 22.77 -24.78 -16.63
CA GLU A 357 21.50 -25.45 -16.40
C GLU A 357 21.38 -26.65 -17.35
N VAL A 358 21.13 -27.83 -16.79
CA VAL A 358 20.84 -29.05 -17.54
C VAL A 358 19.37 -29.38 -17.36
N GLY A 359 18.63 -29.45 -18.48
CA GLY A 359 17.18 -29.61 -18.48
C GLY A 359 16.43 -28.28 -18.42
N CYS A 360 16.60 -27.43 -19.42
CA CYS A 360 16.01 -26.08 -19.41
C CYS A 360 14.56 -26.03 -19.93
N TYR A 361 14.05 -27.10 -20.58
CA TYR A 361 12.69 -27.25 -21.08
C TYR A 361 12.19 -26.03 -21.88
N ARG A 362 11.33 -25.19 -21.29
CA ARG A 362 10.76 -23.97 -21.88
C ARG A 362 11.35 -22.67 -21.32
N GLY A 363 12.38 -22.77 -20.47
CA GLY A 363 13.19 -21.63 -20.01
C GLY A 363 12.75 -21.02 -18.69
N ARG A 364 11.92 -21.70 -17.88
CA ARG A 364 11.40 -21.16 -16.62
C ARG A 364 12.52 -20.94 -15.59
N GLY A 365 13.40 -21.94 -15.40
CA GLY A 365 14.61 -21.82 -14.58
C GLY A 365 15.64 -20.88 -15.21
N THR A 366 15.91 -21.04 -16.51
CA THR A 366 16.85 -20.20 -17.26
C THR A 366 16.61 -18.71 -17.10
N VAL A 367 15.36 -18.24 -17.16
CA VAL A 367 15.03 -16.81 -16.99
C VAL A 367 15.39 -16.31 -15.59
N VAL A 368 15.26 -17.15 -14.57
CA VAL A 368 15.69 -16.82 -13.20
C VAL A 368 17.21 -16.66 -13.16
N LEU A 369 17.94 -17.68 -13.62
CA LEU A 369 19.40 -17.68 -13.64
C LEU A 369 19.95 -16.47 -14.42
N ALA A 370 19.41 -16.24 -15.62
CA ALA A 370 19.85 -15.20 -16.53
C ALA A 370 19.53 -13.79 -16.00
N SER A 371 18.40 -13.60 -15.31
CA SER A 371 18.07 -12.32 -14.68
C SER A 371 19.06 -11.97 -13.56
N VAL A 372 19.51 -12.96 -12.78
CA VAL A 372 20.53 -12.75 -11.75
C VAL A 372 21.89 -12.45 -12.38
N VAL A 373 22.30 -13.23 -13.39
CA VAL A 373 23.56 -13.00 -14.13
C VAL A 373 23.58 -11.59 -14.73
N GLN A 374 22.54 -11.19 -15.46
CA GLN A 374 22.42 -9.88 -16.09
C GLN A 374 22.56 -8.73 -15.08
N ALA A 375 22.03 -8.90 -13.87
CA ALA A 375 22.09 -7.87 -12.83
C ALA A 375 23.45 -7.79 -12.12
N LEU A 376 24.08 -8.94 -11.85
CA LEU A 376 25.24 -9.03 -10.95
C LEU A 376 26.59 -9.13 -11.65
N SER A 377 26.64 -9.68 -12.86
CA SER A 377 27.91 -10.00 -13.53
C SER A 377 27.84 -9.80 -15.05
N PRO A 378 28.45 -8.73 -15.61
CA PRO A 378 28.44 -8.50 -17.05
C PRO A 378 29.23 -9.55 -17.85
N THR A 379 30.14 -10.26 -17.17
CA THR A 379 31.05 -11.24 -17.79
C THR A 379 30.58 -12.69 -17.64
N ALA A 380 29.63 -12.98 -16.74
CA ALA A 380 29.09 -14.32 -16.61
C ALA A 380 28.06 -14.61 -17.71
N ARG A 381 27.87 -15.89 -18.01
CA ARG A 381 26.90 -16.39 -18.98
C ARG A 381 26.14 -17.57 -18.39
N VAL A 382 24.88 -17.69 -18.79
CA VAL A 382 24.04 -18.86 -18.51
C VAL A 382 24.11 -19.80 -19.70
N HIS A 383 24.56 -21.02 -19.50
CA HIS A 383 24.58 -22.06 -20.52
C HIS A 383 23.42 -23.01 -20.26
N ALA A 384 22.39 -22.92 -21.10
CA ALA A 384 21.17 -23.71 -20.99
C ALA A 384 21.26 -24.91 -21.93
N ILE A 385 21.26 -26.11 -21.35
CA ILE A 385 21.54 -27.37 -22.02
C ILE A 385 20.29 -28.25 -22.00
N ASP A 386 19.75 -28.58 -23.18
CA ASP A 386 18.59 -29.46 -23.31
C ASP A 386 18.53 -30.05 -24.73
N PRO A 387 18.18 -31.34 -24.91
CA PRO A 387 17.96 -31.91 -26.25
C PRO A 387 16.75 -31.27 -26.97
N HIS A 388 15.86 -30.62 -26.23
CA HIS A 388 14.62 -29.97 -26.67
C HIS A 388 13.66 -30.88 -27.44
N ASP A 389 13.71 -32.19 -27.17
CA ASP A 389 12.76 -33.20 -27.68
C ASP A 389 11.43 -33.21 -26.91
N GLY A 390 11.39 -32.56 -25.74
CA GLY A 390 10.21 -32.43 -24.90
C GLY A 390 9.89 -33.68 -24.08
N ILE A 391 10.87 -34.56 -23.90
CA ILE A 391 10.76 -35.72 -23.01
C ILE A 391 11.07 -35.28 -21.58
N VAL A 392 10.12 -35.50 -20.67
CA VAL A 392 10.24 -35.17 -19.24
C VAL A 392 9.89 -36.38 -18.38
N GLY A 393 10.34 -36.37 -17.12
CA GLY A 393 10.09 -37.43 -16.14
C GLY A 393 11.32 -38.29 -15.85
N ALA A 394 11.13 -39.59 -15.62
CA ALA A 394 12.21 -40.53 -15.25
C ALA A 394 12.16 -41.79 -16.12
N THR A 395 13.32 -42.28 -16.59
CA THR A 395 13.36 -43.48 -17.45
C THR A 395 13.00 -44.77 -16.72
N ASP A 396 13.26 -44.82 -15.41
CA ASP A 396 12.88 -45.92 -14.51
C ASP A 396 11.48 -45.73 -13.90
N GLY A 397 10.79 -44.64 -14.28
CA GLY A 397 9.44 -44.28 -13.84
C GLY A 397 8.51 -44.01 -15.03
N GLN A 398 7.90 -42.82 -15.05
CA GLN A 398 7.06 -42.39 -16.17
C GLN A 398 7.77 -41.32 -16.99
N LEU A 399 7.81 -41.53 -18.31
CA LEU A 399 8.21 -40.52 -19.29
C LEU A 399 6.96 -39.92 -19.95
N GLN A 400 7.00 -38.61 -20.16
CA GLN A 400 5.95 -37.89 -20.88
C GLN A 400 6.57 -37.12 -22.05
N ALA A 401 5.95 -37.22 -23.22
CA ALA A 401 6.29 -36.42 -24.38
C ALA A 401 5.38 -35.18 -24.44
N THR A 402 6.00 -34.00 -24.43
CA THR A 402 5.31 -32.69 -24.51
C THR A 402 5.49 -32.00 -25.86
N GLY A 403 6.28 -32.62 -26.75
CA GLY A 403 6.66 -32.11 -28.06
C GLY A 403 7.88 -31.18 -28.00
N PRO A 404 8.51 -30.87 -29.15
CA PRO A 404 9.74 -30.08 -29.19
C PRO A 404 9.62 -28.71 -28.51
N THR A 405 10.62 -28.34 -27.71
CA THR A 405 10.54 -27.18 -26.83
C THR A 405 11.42 -26.00 -27.27
N LEU A 406 12.40 -26.21 -28.16
CA LEU A 406 13.41 -25.22 -28.55
C LEU A 406 12.82 -23.88 -29.00
N ALA A 407 11.84 -23.92 -29.91
CA ALA A 407 11.20 -22.70 -30.41
C ALA A 407 10.45 -21.93 -29.31
N THR A 408 9.86 -22.64 -28.35
CA THR A 408 9.16 -22.01 -27.21
C THR A 408 10.17 -21.46 -26.21
N PHE A 409 11.23 -22.21 -25.92
CA PHE A 409 12.35 -21.76 -25.10
C PHE A 409 12.94 -20.44 -25.65
N GLN A 410 13.35 -20.41 -26.92
CA GLN A 410 13.94 -19.21 -27.54
C GLN A 410 13.01 -18.00 -27.48
N ARG A 411 11.70 -18.19 -27.73
CA ARG A 411 10.71 -17.11 -27.59
C ARG A 411 10.62 -16.59 -26.16
N ASN A 412 10.61 -17.47 -25.16
CA ASN A 412 10.52 -17.09 -23.76
C ASN A 412 11.77 -16.33 -23.29
N ILE A 413 12.96 -16.79 -23.68
CA ILE A 413 14.23 -16.10 -23.38
C ILE A 413 14.25 -14.69 -23.99
N ALA A 414 13.83 -14.55 -25.26
CA ALA A 414 13.75 -13.27 -25.93
C ALA A 414 12.70 -12.35 -25.26
N ALA A 415 11.50 -12.86 -24.97
CA ALA A 415 10.44 -12.10 -24.32
C ALA A 415 10.81 -11.64 -22.89
N ALA A 416 11.64 -12.41 -22.19
CA ALA A 416 12.16 -12.05 -20.88
C ALA A 416 13.29 -11.01 -20.92
N GLY A 417 13.82 -10.67 -22.10
CA GLY A 417 14.88 -9.67 -22.27
C GLY A 417 16.25 -10.11 -21.75
N VAL A 418 16.51 -11.42 -21.70
CA VAL A 418 17.75 -11.99 -21.14
C VAL A 418 18.59 -12.76 -22.17
N ALA A 419 18.24 -12.68 -23.45
CA ALA A 419 18.93 -13.39 -24.53
C ALA A 419 20.44 -13.11 -24.58
N ASP A 420 20.87 -11.88 -24.29
CA ASP A 420 22.29 -11.47 -24.39
C ASP A 420 23.23 -12.18 -23.41
N VAL A 421 22.67 -12.81 -22.37
CA VAL A 421 23.45 -13.52 -21.35
C VAL A 421 23.20 -15.03 -21.37
N VAL A 422 22.36 -15.54 -22.28
CA VAL A 422 21.99 -16.96 -22.40
C VAL A 422 22.62 -17.57 -23.64
N GLU A 423 23.42 -18.61 -23.43
CA GLU A 423 23.95 -19.48 -24.47
C GLU A 423 23.14 -20.79 -24.48
N THR A 424 22.47 -21.06 -25.60
CA THR A 424 21.64 -22.27 -25.76
C THR A 424 22.46 -23.39 -26.40
N ILE A 425 22.51 -24.56 -25.78
CA ILE A 425 23.23 -25.73 -26.28
C ILE A 425 22.23 -26.88 -26.44
N VAL A 426 21.93 -27.24 -27.69
CA VAL A 426 20.97 -28.31 -28.01
C VAL A 426 21.67 -29.67 -27.95
N GLY A 427 21.38 -30.46 -26.93
CA GLY A 427 21.97 -31.77 -26.73
C GLY A 427 21.82 -32.29 -25.31
N LYS A 428 22.28 -33.53 -25.08
CA LYS A 428 22.35 -34.12 -23.73
C LYS A 428 23.68 -33.75 -23.08
N ALA A 429 23.69 -33.43 -21.79
CA ALA A 429 24.93 -33.04 -21.09
C ALA A 429 26.12 -33.97 -21.35
N PRO A 430 26.00 -35.32 -21.28
CA PRO A 430 27.12 -36.24 -21.54
C PRO A 430 27.74 -36.16 -22.95
N THR A 431 27.05 -35.55 -23.91
CA THR A 431 27.53 -35.38 -25.30
C THR A 431 28.26 -34.06 -25.51
N ILE A 432 28.24 -33.15 -24.52
CA ILE A 432 28.80 -31.81 -24.65
C ILE A 432 30.25 -31.83 -24.17
N ARG A 433 31.12 -31.28 -25.01
CA ARG A 433 32.49 -30.95 -24.60
C ARG A 433 32.47 -29.63 -23.84
N TRP A 434 32.92 -29.68 -22.59
CA TRP A 434 33.00 -28.52 -21.72
C TRP A 434 34.45 -28.29 -21.30
N ASP A 435 34.88 -27.03 -21.21
CA ASP A 435 36.28 -26.67 -20.95
C ASP A 435 36.47 -25.46 -20.02
N GLN A 436 35.41 -24.97 -19.37
CA GLN A 436 35.44 -23.79 -18.52
C GLN A 436 34.94 -24.05 -17.08
N PRO A 437 35.38 -23.27 -16.07
CA PRO A 437 34.91 -23.45 -14.70
C PRO A 437 33.41 -23.14 -14.53
N VAL A 438 32.73 -23.97 -13.73
CA VAL A 438 31.31 -23.80 -13.41
C VAL A 438 31.16 -23.31 -11.97
N SER A 439 30.57 -22.13 -11.77
CA SER A 439 30.32 -21.60 -10.42
C SER A 439 28.96 -21.99 -9.87
N PHE A 440 27.97 -22.16 -10.74
CA PHE A 440 26.66 -22.63 -10.38
C PHE A 440 26.18 -23.66 -11.40
N LEU A 441 25.74 -24.82 -10.92
CA LEU A 441 25.16 -25.88 -11.74
C LEU A 441 23.74 -26.20 -11.27
N LEU A 442 22.75 -26.07 -12.15
CA LEU A 442 21.40 -26.60 -11.94
C LEU A 442 21.25 -27.91 -12.73
N VAL A 443 20.90 -28.99 -12.03
CA VAL A 443 20.55 -30.28 -12.62
C VAL A 443 19.04 -30.48 -12.47
N ASP A 444 18.32 -30.41 -13.59
CA ASP A 444 16.85 -30.49 -13.70
C ASP A 444 16.44 -31.23 -14.99
N GLY A 445 17.22 -32.25 -15.36
CA GLY A 445 17.01 -33.07 -16.55
C GLY A 445 15.97 -34.19 -16.36
N LEU A 446 16.38 -35.44 -16.61
CA LEU A 446 15.55 -36.60 -16.29
C LEU A 446 15.78 -37.05 -14.84
N HIS A 447 14.74 -37.56 -14.21
CA HIS A 447 14.63 -37.72 -12.76
C HIS A 447 14.93 -39.15 -12.26
N ASP A 448 15.52 -39.98 -13.11
CA ASP A 448 16.10 -41.27 -12.72
C ASP A 448 17.56 -41.11 -12.27
N GLN A 449 18.03 -42.02 -11.42
CA GLN A 449 19.37 -41.91 -10.82
C GLN A 449 20.50 -41.87 -11.88
N ALA A 450 20.36 -42.61 -12.97
CA ALA A 450 21.41 -42.72 -13.98
C ALA A 450 21.53 -41.43 -14.79
N SER A 451 20.40 -40.80 -15.15
CA SER A 451 20.37 -39.52 -15.85
C SER A 451 20.95 -38.39 -15.01
N VAL A 452 20.48 -38.23 -13.76
CA VAL A 452 21.00 -37.19 -12.84
C VAL A 452 22.50 -37.37 -12.61
N ALA A 453 22.96 -38.62 -12.46
CA ALA A 453 24.37 -38.92 -12.31
C ALA A 453 25.18 -38.55 -13.55
N ALA A 454 24.69 -38.86 -14.74
CA ALA A 454 25.36 -38.53 -15.99
C ALA A 454 25.48 -37.01 -16.20
N ASP A 455 24.40 -36.28 -15.92
CA ASP A 455 24.36 -34.82 -16.02
C ASP A 455 25.35 -34.17 -15.03
N PHE A 456 25.32 -34.57 -13.76
CA PHE A 456 26.25 -34.06 -12.75
C PHE A 456 27.71 -34.41 -13.08
N ASN A 457 27.99 -35.66 -13.44
CA ASN A 457 29.37 -36.12 -13.69
C ASN A 457 30.00 -35.46 -14.92
N THR A 458 29.20 -34.95 -15.87
CA THR A 458 29.67 -34.15 -17.00
C THR A 458 30.37 -32.88 -16.52
N PHE A 459 29.77 -32.17 -15.55
CA PHE A 459 30.26 -30.88 -15.06
C PHE A 459 31.13 -30.98 -13.81
N LYS A 460 31.07 -32.11 -13.08
CA LYS A 460 31.84 -32.37 -11.86
C LYS A 460 33.33 -31.98 -11.96
N PRO A 461 34.07 -32.28 -13.04
CA PRO A 461 35.49 -31.89 -13.15
C PRO A 461 35.73 -30.38 -13.18
N TRP A 462 34.70 -29.61 -13.48
CA TRP A 462 34.74 -28.16 -13.67
C TRP A 462 34.22 -27.37 -12.47
N LEU A 463 33.70 -28.06 -11.46
CA LEU A 463 33.31 -27.48 -10.17
C LEU A 463 34.57 -27.16 -9.35
N ARG A 464 34.61 -25.96 -8.78
CA ARG A 464 35.68 -25.48 -7.92
C ARG A 464 35.20 -25.44 -6.46
N PRO A 465 36.11 -25.37 -5.48
CA PRO A 465 35.72 -25.01 -4.11
C PRO A 465 34.88 -23.72 -4.13
N GLY A 466 33.73 -23.74 -3.47
CA GLY A 466 32.75 -22.66 -3.45
C GLY A 466 31.70 -22.73 -4.57
N SER A 467 31.88 -23.58 -5.59
CA SER A 467 30.83 -23.81 -6.59
C SER A 467 29.58 -24.39 -5.93
N LEU A 468 28.41 -23.89 -6.35
CA LEU A 468 27.13 -24.37 -5.87
C LEU A 468 26.47 -25.27 -6.90
N VAL A 469 25.79 -26.31 -6.43
CA VAL A 469 25.04 -27.24 -7.28
C VAL A 469 23.63 -27.35 -6.73
N ALA A 470 22.64 -27.12 -7.57
CA ALA A 470 21.24 -27.28 -7.25
C ALA A 470 20.69 -28.51 -7.98
N PHE A 471 20.03 -29.38 -7.25
CA PHE A 471 19.28 -30.52 -7.77
C PHE A 471 17.80 -30.25 -7.55
N HIS A 472 17.04 -30.18 -8.64
CA HIS A 472 15.60 -30.03 -8.56
C HIS A 472 14.94 -31.39 -8.29
N ASP A 473 13.72 -31.37 -7.74
CA ASP A 473 12.96 -32.59 -7.52
C ASP A 473 13.62 -33.63 -6.59
N TYR A 474 14.38 -33.14 -5.61
CA TYR A 474 14.83 -33.89 -4.43
C TYR A 474 13.64 -34.19 -3.51
N ALA A 475 12.76 -35.09 -3.94
CA ALA A 475 11.49 -35.37 -3.29
C ALA A 475 11.03 -36.83 -3.48
N PRO A 476 10.14 -37.36 -2.61
CA PRO A 476 9.77 -38.78 -2.61
C PRO A 476 9.18 -39.32 -3.92
N TYR A 477 8.62 -38.45 -4.77
CA TYR A 477 8.06 -38.84 -6.07
C TYR A 477 9.14 -39.09 -7.14
N TYR A 478 10.39 -38.68 -6.91
CA TYR A 478 11.55 -39.03 -7.73
C TYR A 478 12.70 -39.60 -6.88
N PRO A 479 12.57 -40.86 -6.39
CA PRO A 479 13.55 -41.46 -5.49
C PRO A 479 14.94 -41.62 -6.12
N GLY A 480 15.05 -41.64 -7.45
CA GLY A 480 16.33 -41.67 -8.17
C GLY A 480 17.18 -40.43 -7.90
N VAL A 481 16.56 -39.25 -7.87
CA VAL A 481 17.21 -37.99 -7.51
C VAL A 481 17.71 -38.03 -6.06
N ILE A 482 16.85 -38.44 -5.12
CA ILE A 482 17.22 -38.55 -3.70
C ILE A 482 18.44 -39.45 -3.52
N ARG A 483 18.39 -40.67 -4.08
CA ARG A 483 19.49 -41.64 -3.96
C ARG A 483 20.82 -41.07 -4.45
N PHE A 484 20.81 -40.38 -5.59
CA PHE A 484 22.03 -39.79 -6.14
C PHE A 484 22.55 -38.64 -5.31
N VAL A 485 21.69 -37.69 -4.93
CA VAL A 485 22.09 -36.52 -4.14
C VAL A 485 22.63 -36.95 -2.77
N ASP A 486 22.00 -37.94 -2.12
CA ASP A 486 22.50 -38.53 -0.88
C ASP A 486 23.87 -39.22 -1.05
N GLU A 487 24.13 -39.81 -2.22
CA GLU A 487 25.43 -40.39 -2.55
C GLU A 487 26.52 -39.31 -2.73
N VAL A 488 26.17 -38.19 -3.36
CA VAL A 488 27.07 -37.03 -3.48
C VAL A 488 27.37 -36.43 -2.11
N LEU A 489 26.34 -36.24 -1.26
CA LEU A 489 26.49 -35.66 0.08
C LEU A 489 27.24 -36.56 1.07
N ARG A 490 27.34 -37.87 0.81
CA ARG A 490 28.21 -38.78 1.57
C ARG A 490 29.70 -38.60 1.26
N GLN A 491 30.05 -37.93 0.16
CA GLN A 491 31.44 -37.65 -0.20
C GLN A 491 31.94 -36.40 0.58
N PRO A 492 33.17 -36.40 1.10
CA PRO A 492 33.70 -35.30 1.90
C PRO A 492 33.88 -33.98 1.13
N GLY A 493 33.82 -34.02 -0.21
CA GLY A 493 33.97 -32.85 -1.08
C GLY A 493 32.69 -32.03 -1.25
N TYR A 494 31.58 -32.39 -0.60
CA TYR A 494 30.30 -31.70 -0.73
C TYR A 494 29.61 -31.52 0.62
N ARG A 495 28.82 -30.45 0.76
CA ARG A 495 27.95 -30.24 1.92
C ARG A 495 26.58 -29.67 1.51
N PRO A 496 25.51 -29.96 2.25
CA PRO A 496 24.22 -29.31 2.02
C PRO A 496 24.29 -27.83 2.43
N VAL A 497 23.58 -26.98 1.71
CA VAL A 497 23.45 -25.54 2.00
C VAL A 497 22.03 -25.21 2.43
N ALA A 498 21.04 -25.56 1.61
CA ALA A 498 19.63 -25.30 1.87
C ALA A 498 18.71 -26.19 1.04
N LEU A 499 17.49 -26.39 1.55
CA LEU A 499 16.38 -27.01 0.84
C LEU A 499 15.16 -26.08 0.93
N ARG A 500 14.54 -25.78 -0.21
CA ARG A 500 13.28 -25.05 -0.35
C ARG A 500 12.44 -25.75 -1.40
N GLY A 501 11.16 -26.02 -1.13
CA GLY A 501 10.38 -26.93 -1.97
C GLY A 501 11.09 -28.28 -2.15
N SER A 502 11.27 -28.71 -3.40
CA SER A 502 12.07 -29.87 -3.78
C SER A 502 13.49 -29.54 -4.27
N LEU A 503 13.92 -28.26 -4.23
CA LEU A 503 15.23 -27.85 -4.70
C LEU A 503 16.30 -27.97 -3.60
N MET A 504 17.21 -28.93 -3.75
CA MET A 504 18.35 -29.14 -2.87
C MET A 504 19.58 -28.40 -3.39
N LEU A 505 20.07 -27.42 -2.61
CA LEU A 505 21.30 -26.69 -2.89
C LEU A 505 22.46 -27.26 -2.06
N ILE A 506 23.55 -27.62 -2.73
CA ILE A 506 24.79 -28.11 -2.12
C ILE A 506 25.99 -27.26 -2.54
N GLU A 507 27.07 -27.33 -1.78
CA GLU A 507 28.33 -26.62 -2.07
C GLU A 507 29.47 -27.62 -2.25
N CYS A 508 30.29 -27.39 -3.28
CA CYS A 508 31.53 -28.10 -3.51
C CYS A 508 32.64 -27.49 -2.64
N LEU A 509 33.31 -28.32 -1.83
CA LEU A 509 34.41 -27.91 -0.95
C LEU A 509 35.79 -28.12 -1.60
N GLY A 510 35.84 -28.80 -2.76
CA GLY A 510 37.07 -29.31 -3.37
C GLY A 510 37.49 -30.68 -2.81
N PRO A 511 38.54 -31.32 -3.37
CA PRO A 511 39.10 -32.54 -2.80
C PRO A 511 39.67 -32.26 -1.41
N ALA A 512 39.55 -33.23 -0.50
CA ALA A 512 40.05 -33.14 0.87
C ALA A 512 41.59 -33.10 0.99
N ASP A 513 42.33 -33.16 -0.13
CA ASP A 513 43.79 -33.23 -0.16
C ASP A 513 44.40 -32.44 -1.36
N PRO A 514 45.24 -31.41 -1.12
CA PRO A 514 45.88 -30.60 -2.16
C PRO A 514 46.87 -31.36 -3.08
N ALA A 515 47.26 -32.60 -2.75
CA ALA A 515 48.35 -33.31 -3.43
C ALA A 515 47.99 -34.00 -4.77
N SER A 516 46.72 -34.01 -5.18
CA SER A 516 46.26 -34.81 -6.34
C SER A 516 46.26 -34.09 -7.70
N ARG A 517 46.76 -32.86 -7.79
CA ARG A 517 46.87 -32.13 -9.07
C ARG A 517 48.28 -32.29 -9.67
N GLN A 518 48.54 -33.43 -10.28
CA GLN A 518 49.46 -33.46 -11.43
C GLN A 518 48.67 -33.84 -12.68
N PRO A 519 48.77 -33.08 -13.78
CA PRO A 519 48.30 -33.56 -15.07
C PRO A 519 49.24 -34.67 -15.54
N THR A 520 48.71 -35.86 -15.77
CA THR A 520 49.41 -36.92 -16.51
C THR A 520 49.67 -36.41 -17.93
N PRO A 521 50.89 -36.60 -18.49
CA PRO A 521 51.32 -36.01 -19.76
C PRO A 521 50.53 -36.45 -20.98
#